data_AF-A0A2E7F3R1-F1
#
_entry.id   AF-A0A2E7F3R1-F1
#
_cell.length_a   1.000
_cell.length_b   1.000
_cell.length_c   1.000
_cell.angle_alpha   90.00
_cell.angle_beta   90.00
_cell.angle_gamma   90.00
#
_symmetry.space_group_name_H-M   'P 1'
#
loop_
_entity.id
_entity.type
_entity.pdbx_description
1 polymer ?
#
loop_
_entity_poly.entity_id
_entity_poly.type
_entity_poly.pdbx_seq_one_letter_code
_entity_poly.pdbx_strand_id
1 'polypeptide(L)'
;MFEHHEAQGTRAALEAFLHEYRITFPVGIDVRDEGQRLPRTMQTYQMQGTPTTILIDRAGNLRKQKFGRDDDMLIGAEIMALVSESAVDLPDQVADSSSGPKSACDDNGCRIA
;
A
#
# COMPACT_ATOMS: atom_id res chain seq x y z
N MET A 1 1.84 20.29 8.00
CA MET A 1 0.46 20.74 7.69
C MET A 1 0.55 21.45 6.36
N PHE A 2 -0.18 21.00 5.34
CA PHE A 2 -0.17 21.66 4.03
C PHE A 2 -1.29 22.70 4.00
N GLU A 3 -0.95 23.97 4.08
CA GLU A 3 -1.94 25.05 4.28
C GLU A 3 -2.61 25.54 2.98
N HIS A 4 -2.22 25.02 1.81
CA HIS A 4 -2.69 25.53 0.51
C HIS A 4 -3.50 24.47 -0.26
N HIS A 5 -4.78 24.32 0.06
CA HIS A 5 -5.66 23.26 -0.47
C HIS A 5 -5.83 23.28 -2.01
N GLU A 6 -5.69 24.43 -2.68
CA GLU A 6 -5.88 24.55 -4.14
C GLU A 6 -4.69 24.05 -4.98
N ALA A 7 -3.49 23.99 -4.40
CA ALA A 7 -2.31 23.41 -5.06
C ALA A 7 -2.17 21.90 -4.78
N GLN A 8 -2.91 21.38 -3.80
CA GLN A 8 -2.82 20.00 -3.33
C GLN A 8 -3.57 19.06 -4.29
N GLY A 9 -2.84 18.09 -4.85
CA GLY A 9 -3.40 17.07 -5.74
C GLY A 9 -2.99 17.21 -7.20
N THR A 10 -2.31 18.30 -7.59
CA THR A 10 -1.63 18.34 -8.89
C THR A 10 -0.36 17.51 -8.85
N ARG A 11 -0.06 16.85 -9.97
CA ARG A 11 1.18 16.08 -10.12
C ARG A 11 2.43 16.92 -9.86
N ALA A 12 2.46 18.16 -10.35
CA ALA A 12 3.60 19.06 -10.20
C ALA A 12 3.87 19.47 -8.74
N ALA A 13 2.83 19.78 -7.96
CA ALA A 13 2.98 20.09 -6.54
C ALA A 13 3.49 18.90 -5.74
N LEU A 14 3.02 17.68 -6.07
CA LEU A 14 3.54 16.46 -5.45
C LEU A 14 5.01 16.23 -5.83
N GLU A 15 5.38 16.36 -7.11
CA GLU A 15 6.77 16.18 -7.55
C GLU A 15 7.74 17.14 -6.83
N ALA A 16 7.37 18.42 -6.69
CA ALA A 16 8.16 19.39 -5.93
C ALA A 16 8.29 18.99 -4.44
N PHE A 17 7.20 18.52 -3.82
CA PHE A 17 7.22 18.04 -2.44
C PHE A 17 8.15 16.82 -2.26
N LEU A 18 8.07 15.84 -3.15
CA LEU A 18 8.94 14.65 -3.08
C LEU A 18 10.42 15.03 -3.23
N HIS A 19 10.74 15.98 -4.10
CA HIS A 19 12.10 16.50 -4.26
C HIS A 19 12.60 17.20 -2.99
N GLU A 20 11.81 18.11 -2.43
CA GLU A 20 12.18 18.87 -1.21
C GLU A 20 12.45 17.95 -0.01
N TYR A 21 11.60 16.95 0.19
CA TYR A 21 11.71 16.01 1.31
C TYR A 21 12.54 14.76 0.99
N ARG A 22 13.18 14.71 -0.20
CA ARG A 22 14.05 13.62 -0.66
C ARG A 22 13.39 12.24 -0.56
N ILE A 23 12.10 12.18 -0.89
CA ILE A 23 11.36 10.92 -0.94
C ILE A 23 11.74 10.21 -2.24
N THR A 24 12.44 9.09 -2.12
CA THR A 24 12.95 8.29 -3.25
C THR A 24 12.17 7.01 -3.50
N PHE A 25 11.29 6.62 -2.58
CA PHE A 25 10.40 5.48 -2.78
C PHE A 25 9.23 5.84 -3.72
N PRO A 26 8.63 4.86 -4.42
CA PRO A 26 7.51 5.11 -5.31
C PRO A 26 6.31 5.74 -4.59
N VAL A 27 5.68 6.75 -5.21
CA VAL A 27 4.49 7.43 -4.68
C VAL A 27 3.38 7.40 -5.72
N GLY A 28 2.25 6.78 -5.37
CA GLY A 28 1.03 6.78 -6.18
C GLY A 28 0.09 7.91 -5.78
N ILE A 29 -0.57 8.51 -6.77
CA ILE A 29 -1.71 9.42 -6.54
C ILE A 29 -2.97 8.55 -6.54
N ASP A 30 -3.68 8.52 -5.42
CA ASP A 30 -4.94 7.78 -5.34
C ASP A 30 -6.01 8.38 -6.27
N VAL A 31 -6.68 7.53 -7.03
CA VAL A 31 -7.67 7.93 -8.04
C VAL A 31 -8.92 8.47 -7.35
N ARG A 32 -9.45 9.58 -7.82
CA ARG A 32 -10.75 10.10 -7.37
C ARG A 32 -11.83 9.71 -8.37
N ASP A 33 -12.83 8.98 -7.88
CA ASP A 33 -14.03 8.66 -8.64
C ASP A 33 -15.05 9.81 -8.56
N GLU A 34 -15.75 10.08 -9.66
CA GLU A 34 -16.78 11.11 -9.69
C GLU A 34 -17.86 10.84 -8.63
N GLY A 35 -18.20 11.87 -7.86
CA GLY A 35 -19.22 11.79 -6.80
C GLY A 35 -18.75 11.12 -5.49
N GLN A 36 -17.55 10.53 -5.43
CA GLN A 36 -17.00 9.97 -4.20
C GLN A 36 -16.24 11.01 -3.39
N ARG A 37 -16.48 11.05 -2.07
CA ARG A 37 -15.79 11.97 -1.16
C ARG A 37 -14.34 11.58 -0.92
N LEU A 38 -14.09 10.28 -0.80
CA LEU A 38 -12.75 9.72 -0.59
C LEU A 38 -12.19 9.19 -1.91
N PRO A 39 -10.87 9.29 -2.13
CA PRO A 39 -10.19 8.58 -3.20
C PRO A 39 -10.42 7.05 -3.11
N ARG A 40 -10.31 6.37 -4.26
CA ARG A 40 -10.70 4.97 -4.46
C ARG A 40 -9.96 4.03 -3.52
N THR A 41 -8.64 4.11 -3.44
CA THR A 41 -7.84 3.21 -2.58
C THR A 41 -8.15 3.44 -1.10
N MET A 42 -8.28 4.69 -0.66
CA MET A 42 -8.73 5.02 0.70
C MET A 42 -10.09 4.40 1.02
N GLN A 43 -11.04 4.45 0.08
CA GLN A 43 -12.36 3.84 0.24
C GLN A 43 -12.28 2.31 0.25
N THR A 44 -11.55 1.69 -0.69
CA THR A 44 -11.38 0.23 -0.79
C THR A 44 -10.78 -0.35 0.48
N TYR A 45 -9.77 0.30 1.05
CA TYR A 45 -9.15 -0.12 2.30
C TYR A 45 -9.90 0.37 3.55
N GLN A 46 -10.98 1.14 3.42
CA GLN A 46 -11.73 1.72 4.54
C GLN A 46 -10.85 2.54 5.50
N MET A 47 -9.91 3.31 4.95
CA MET A 47 -8.99 4.13 5.76
C MET A 47 -9.76 5.20 6.53
N GLN A 48 -9.39 5.41 7.80
CA GLN A 48 -10.04 6.39 8.69
C GLN A 48 -9.50 7.82 8.48
N GLY A 49 -8.39 7.98 7.77
CA GLY A 49 -7.77 9.27 7.47
C GLY A 49 -6.31 9.13 7.09
N THR A 50 -5.54 10.20 7.26
CA THR A 50 -4.08 10.22 7.07
C THR A 50 -3.39 10.79 8.32
N PRO A 51 -2.22 10.26 8.74
CA PRO A 51 -1.52 9.12 8.15
C PRO A 51 -2.20 7.79 8.48
N THR A 52 -2.14 6.85 7.53
CA THR A 52 -2.47 5.45 7.74
C THR A 52 -1.32 4.59 7.20
N THR A 53 -0.85 3.66 8.03
CA THR A 53 0.16 2.67 7.66
C THR A 53 -0.53 1.34 7.38
N ILE A 54 -0.17 0.72 6.26
CA ILE A 54 -0.64 -0.60 5.86
C ILE A 54 0.57 -1.51 5.65
N LEU A 55 0.50 -2.75 6.16
CA LEU A 55 1.45 -3.81 5.85
C LEU A 55 0.72 -4.92 5.07
N ILE A 56 1.31 -5.31 3.94
CA ILE A 56 0.83 -6.38 3.07
C ILE A 56 1.94 -7.42 2.99
N ASP A 57 1.60 -8.71 3.16
CA ASP A 57 2.58 -9.79 3.09
C ASP A 57 2.92 -10.20 1.65
N ARG A 58 3.84 -11.17 1.50
CA ARG A 58 4.26 -11.68 0.19
C ARG A 58 3.14 -12.39 -0.60
N ALA A 59 2.08 -12.84 0.07
CA ALA A 59 0.91 -13.44 -0.57
C ALA A 59 -0.15 -12.40 -0.95
N GLY A 60 0.09 -11.11 -0.66
CA GLY A 60 -0.82 -10.02 -0.98
C GLY A 60 -1.91 -9.79 0.08
N ASN A 61 -1.82 -10.43 1.25
CA ASN A 61 -2.83 -10.25 2.29
C ASN A 61 -2.57 -8.99 3.11
N LEU A 62 -3.63 -8.29 3.48
CA LEU A 62 -3.57 -7.19 4.44
C LEU A 62 -3.29 -7.73 5.85
N ARG A 63 -2.13 -7.38 6.42
CA ARG A 63 -1.69 -7.86 7.74
C ARG A 63 -1.81 -6.82 8.85
N LYS A 64 -1.77 -5.55 8.47
CA LYS A 64 -1.95 -4.42 9.37
C LYS A 64 -2.59 -3.26 8.65
N GLN A 65 -3.50 -2.57 9.34
CA GLN A 65 -3.92 -1.22 9.03
C GLN A 65 -3.97 -0.41 10.32
N LYS A 66 -3.16 0.65 10.41
CA LYS A 66 -3.11 1.52 11.58
C LYS A 66 -3.32 2.97 11.18
N PHE A 67 -4.29 3.62 11.80
CA PHE A 67 -4.49 5.08 11.70
C PHE A 67 -3.64 5.81 12.75
N GLY A 68 -3.06 6.93 12.36
CA GLY A 68 -2.14 7.71 13.20
C GLY A 68 -0.67 7.31 13.04
N ARG A 69 0.21 7.90 13.85
CA ARG A 69 1.64 7.53 13.85
C ARG A 69 1.83 6.13 14.39
N ASP A 70 2.73 5.40 13.75
CA ASP A 70 3.24 4.14 14.27
C ASP A 70 4.49 4.36 15.14
N ASP A 71 4.79 3.36 15.97
CA ASP A 71 6.07 3.30 16.67
C ASP A 71 7.13 2.68 15.75
N ASP A 72 8.29 3.33 15.65
CA ASP A 72 9.34 2.95 14.70
C ASP A 72 9.94 1.56 15.00
N MET A 73 10.02 1.16 16.27
CA MET A 73 10.53 -0.17 16.64
C MET A 73 9.48 -1.25 16.40
N LEU A 74 8.21 -0.95 16.70
CA LEU A 74 7.12 -1.87 16.46
C LEU A 74 6.97 -2.19 14.97
N ILE A 75 6.95 -1.17 14.11
CA ILE A 75 6.82 -1.39 12.66
C ILE A 75 8.02 -2.16 12.08
N GLY A 76 9.23 -1.91 12.59
CA GLY A 76 10.43 -2.67 12.20
C GLY A 76 10.31 -4.15 12.55
N ALA A 77 9.81 -4.47 13.74
CA ALA A 77 9.60 -5.85 14.17
C ALA A 77 8.51 -6.56 13.35
N GLU A 78 7.40 -5.88 13.04
CA GLU A 78 6.32 -6.42 12.21
C GLU A 78 6.80 -6.70 10.77
N ILE A 79 7.57 -5.78 10.18
CA ILE A 79 8.17 -5.99 8.85
C ILE A 79 9.10 -7.21 8.89
N MET A 80 9.96 -7.32 9.91
CA MET A 80 10.86 -8.47 10.05
C MET A 80 10.08 -9.79 10.16
N ALA A 81 8.99 -9.80 10.93
CA ALA A 81 8.10 -10.96 11.03
C ALA A 81 7.55 -11.35 9.66
N LEU A 82 6.99 -10.40 8.89
CA LEU A 82 6.48 -10.67 7.53
C LEU A 82 7.58 -11.13 6.56
N VAL A 83 8.80 -10.62 6.69
CA VAL A 83 9.95 -11.04 5.86
C VAL A 83 10.38 -12.48 6.18
N SER A 84 10.25 -12.86 7.45
CA SER A 84 10.65 -14.19 7.96
C SER A 84 9.60 -15.27 7.74
N GLU A 85 8.35 -14.89 7.44
CA GLU A 85 7.32 -15.84 7.00
C GLU A 85 7.83 -16.59 5.75
N SER A 86 8.03 -17.89 5.93
CA SER A 86 8.39 -18.77 4.82
C SER A 86 7.15 -18.98 3.95
N ALA A 87 7.33 -19.20 2.65
CA ALA A 87 6.22 -19.59 1.76
C ALA A 87 5.50 -20.89 2.19
N VAL A 88 6.07 -21.60 3.18
CA VAL A 88 5.57 -22.85 3.76
C VAL A 88 4.64 -22.62 4.96
N ASP A 89 4.61 -21.42 5.55
CA ASP A 89 3.72 -21.07 6.67
C ASP A 89 2.35 -20.53 6.20
N LEU A 90 2.09 -20.56 4.90
CA LEU A 90 0.74 -20.34 4.37
C LEU A 90 -0.12 -21.53 4.84
N PRO A 91 -1.23 -21.31 5.59
CA PRO A 91 -2.16 -22.40 5.86
C PRO A 91 -2.62 -22.99 4.53
N ASP A 92 -2.39 -24.30 4.39
CA ASP A 92 -2.63 -25.10 3.20
C ASP A 92 -4.11 -25.01 2.78
N GLN A 93 -4.29 -24.41 1.60
CA GLN A 93 -5.22 -24.81 0.55
C GLN A 93 -6.42 -25.67 0.98
N VAL A 94 -7.62 -25.09 0.91
CA VAL A 94 -8.78 -25.87 0.47
C VAL A 94 -8.51 -26.21 -0.98
N ALA A 95 -8.12 -27.47 -1.23
CA ALA A 95 -7.89 -27.99 -2.55
C ALA A 95 -9.11 -27.72 -3.45
N ASP A 96 -8.92 -26.91 -4.49
CA ASP A 96 -9.64 -27.15 -5.74
C ASP A 96 -8.71 -26.98 -6.94
N SER A 97 -8.83 -27.95 -7.83
CA SER A 97 -7.90 -28.25 -8.91
C SER A 97 -8.25 -27.38 -10.12
N SER A 98 -7.54 -26.27 -10.32
CA SER A 98 -7.45 -25.70 -11.67
C SER A 98 -6.12 -24.98 -11.90
N SER A 99 -5.30 -25.58 -12.75
CA SER A 99 -4.04 -25.04 -13.25
C SER A 99 -4.31 -23.86 -14.20
N GLY A 100 -4.30 -22.65 -13.67
CA GLY A 100 -4.17 -21.40 -14.45
C GLY A 100 -2.71 -20.88 -14.42
N PRO A 101 -2.26 -20.14 -15.45
CA PRO A 101 -0.86 -19.70 -15.51
C PRO A 101 -0.57 -18.72 -14.36
N LYS A 102 0.42 -19.08 -13.55
CA LYS A 102 0.96 -18.23 -12.47
C LYS A 102 1.32 -16.86 -13.05
N SER A 103 0.68 -15.79 -12.56
CA SER A 103 1.07 -14.42 -12.90
C SER A 103 2.51 -14.21 -12.44
N ALA A 104 3.44 -14.14 -13.39
CA ALA A 104 4.83 -13.84 -13.12
C ALA A 104 4.93 -12.35 -12.78
N CYS A 105 5.02 -12.05 -11.49
CA CYS A 105 5.49 -10.74 -11.04
C CYS A 105 7.02 -10.72 -11.22
N ASP A 106 7.57 -9.63 -11.75
CA ASP A 106 9.01 -9.39 -11.81
C ASP A 106 9.41 -8.23 -10.87
N ASP A 107 10.69 -7.85 -10.87
CA ASP A 107 11.22 -6.75 -10.06
C ASP A 107 10.53 -5.38 -10.34
N ASN A 108 9.77 -5.28 -11.44
CA ASN A 108 9.00 -4.10 -11.83
C ASN A 108 7.49 -4.23 -11.53
N GLY A 109 7.06 -5.31 -10.88
CA GLY A 109 5.70 -5.49 -10.37
C GLY A 109 4.91 -6.60 -11.07
N CYS A 110 3.66 -6.77 -10.64
CA CYS A 110 2.76 -7.79 -11.18
C CYS A 110 1.73 -7.20 -12.12
N ARG A 111 1.52 -7.84 -13.28
CA ARG A 111 0.43 -7.47 -14.18
C ARG A 111 -0.86 -8.10 -13.70
N ILE A 112 -1.89 -7.28 -13.54
CA ILE A 112 -3.25 -7.70 -13.22
C ILE A 112 -3.91 -8.11 -14.55
N ALA A 113 -4.52 -9.30 -14.57
CA ALA A 113 -5.30 -9.81 -15.69
C ALA A 113 -6.68 -9.14 -15.77
#